data_AF-A0A494TD41-F1
#
_entry.id   AF-A0A494TD41-F1
#
_cell.length_a   1.000
_cell.length_b   1.000
_cell.length_c   1.000
_cell.angle_alpha   90.00
_cell.angle_beta   90.00
_cell.angle_gamma   90.00
#
_symmetry.space_group_name_H-M   'P 1'
#
loop_
_entity.id
_entity.type
_entity.pdbx_description
1 polymer ?
#
loop_
_entity_poly.entity_id
_entity_poly.type
_entity_poly.pdbx_seq_one_letter_code
_entity_poly.pdbx_strand_id
1 'polypeptide(L)'
;MLAKQLASLLTELCRDSDVTTDTPLDMDQRFESLRGYGRLPRGRENRGRALTNEEIAAALLGLVAAHPGWAGHVATVIARLKPVGGKTNAFGGAPTLTAALSYVLAHKTTRDSIIAVRLSAAEAGTNSHGLAVITYERDGARHQLSFVRDEAVSLLQPDASVDAEFRNAPVSRELVFNRRLFEQLARRIENARAYPSPPIGDGAEYNKEDAERARRLRLGATPSSHFLNIGVDNQVTWPREEALIEFDRYKFVLMPKTKDHVQSIHVDLDANRLACLRSRPSIARSGHRRADRVAPCRRVSRDLASDRLQFGIEETKGYQVIGKRRNVLAMC
;
A
#
# COMPACT_ATOMS: atom_id res chain seq x y z
N MET A 1 -20.55 5.93 -11.17
CA MET A 1 -19.39 6.86 -11.16
C MET A 1 -18.11 6.08 -11.41
N LEU A 2 -17.31 6.52 -12.38
CA LEU A 2 -16.01 5.93 -12.73
C LEU A 2 -14.85 6.65 -12.02
N ALA A 3 -13.66 6.03 -12.00
CA ALA A 3 -12.50 6.58 -11.31
C ALA A 3 -12.07 7.96 -11.83
N LYS A 4 -11.97 8.14 -13.16
CA LYS A 4 -11.59 9.44 -13.73
C LYS A 4 -12.63 10.53 -13.47
N GLN A 5 -13.92 10.18 -13.48
CA GLN A 5 -15.01 11.10 -13.10
C GLN A 5 -14.89 11.55 -11.65
N LEU A 6 -14.58 10.63 -10.74
CA LEU A 6 -14.35 10.96 -9.33
C LEU A 6 -13.11 11.86 -9.19
N ALA A 7 -12.01 11.56 -9.88
CA ALA A 7 -10.80 12.39 -9.85
C ALA A 7 -11.11 13.83 -10.28
N SER A 8 -11.77 14.03 -11.42
CA SER A 8 -12.17 15.35 -11.89
C SER A 8 -13.11 16.07 -10.91
N LEU A 9 -14.07 15.35 -10.34
CA LEU A 9 -14.97 15.91 -9.33
C LEU A 9 -14.21 16.33 -8.07
N LEU A 10 -13.32 15.50 -7.54
CA LEU A 10 -12.54 15.85 -6.35
C LEU A 10 -11.59 17.02 -6.62
N THR A 11 -10.99 17.10 -7.81
CA THR A 11 -10.21 18.29 -8.22
C THR A 11 -11.08 19.55 -8.23
N GLU A 12 -12.31 19.48 -8.75
CA GLU A 12 -13.25 20.60 -8.74
C GLU A 12 -13.65 20.98 -7.31
N LEU A 13 -13.97 20.01 -6.46
CA LEU A 13 -14.42 20.23 -5.08
C LEU A 13 -13.30 20.72 -4.15
N CYS A 14 -12.05 20.37 -4.43
CA CYS A 14 -10.88 20.83 -3.68
C CYS A 14 -10.32 22.16 -4.20
N ARG A 15 -10.82 22.67 -5.33
CA ARG A 15 -10.44 23.97 -5.86
C ARG A 15 -10.74 25.05 -4.81
N ASP A 16 -9.76 25.92 -4.57
CA ASP A 16 -9.83 27.00 -3.58
C ASP A 16 -9.86 26.55 -2.10
N SER A 17 -9.45 25.31 -1.81
CA SER A 17 -9.26 24.81 -0.43
C SER A 17 -7.78 24.73 -0.05
N ASP A 18 -7.48 24.73 1.25
CA ASP A 18 -6.11 24.53 1.77
C ASP A 18 -5.53 23.12 1.46
N VAL A 19 -6.33 22.25 0.83
CA VAL A 19 -5.81 21.02 0.25
C VAL A 19 -4.97 21.40 -0.95
N THR A 20 -3.65 21.51 -0.73
CA THR A 20 -2.57 21.57 -1.74
C THR A 20 -2.72 20.45 -2.80
N THR A 21 -3.68 20.64 -3.70
CA THR A 21 -4.09 19.80 -4.83
C THR A 21 -4.53 20.73 -5.96
N ASP A 22 -3.76 21.79 -6.18
CA ASP A 22 -4.12 22.82 -7.15
C ASP A 22 -3.92 22.36 -8.60
N THR A 23 -3.36 21.15 -8.79
CA THR A 23 -3.09 20.62 -10.12
C THR A 23 -3.82 19.30 -10.37
N PRO A 24 -4.39 19.11 -11.58
CA PRO A 24 -4.85 17.80 -12.05
C PRO A 24 -3.78 16.71 -11.95
N LEU A 25 -2.50 17.09 -12.07
CA LEU A 25 -1.37 16.18 -11.94
C LEU A 25 -1.26 15.57 -10.54
N ASP A 26 -1.46 16.36 -9.48
CA ASP A 26 -1.44 15.86 -8.11
C ASP A 26 -2.56 14.84 -7.88
N MET A 27 -3.76 15.11 -8.41
CA MET A 27 -4.88 14.18 -8.29
C MET A 27 -4.62 12.87 -9.04
N ASP A 28 -4.04 12.95 -10.24
CA ASP A 28 -3.64 11.75 -10.99
C ASP A 28 -2.60 10.92 -10.23
N GLN A 29 -1.61 11.56 -9.58
CA GLN A 29 -0.64 10.88 -8.72
C GLN A 29 -1.30 10.23 -7.49
N ARG A 30 -2.29 10.89 -6.87
CA ARG A 30 -3.06 10.31 -5.74
C ARG A 30 -3.83 9.08 -6.17
N PHE A 31 -4.51 9.15 -7.31
CA PHE A 31 -5.28 8.02 -7.84
C PHE A 31 -4.36 6.86 -8.23
N GLU A 32 -3.19 7.14 -8.79
CA GLU A 32 -2.18 6.13 -9.05
C GLU A 32 -1.68 5.45 -7.76
N SER A 33 -1.38 6.24 -6.72
CA SER A 33 -1.04 5.70 -5.40
C SER A 33 -2.17 4.82 -4.84
N LEU A 34 -3.41 5.28 -4.88
CA LEU A 34 -4.58 4.52 -4.43
C LEU A 34 -4.73 3.19 -5.17
N ARG A 35 -4.51 3.14 -6.49
CA ARG A 35 -4.47 1.88 -7.26
C ARG A 35 -3.34 0.97 -6.80
N GLY A 36 -2.14 1.51 -6.60
CA GLY A 36 -0.98 0.77 -6.11
C GLY A 36 -1.23 0.05 -4.78
N TYR A 37 -2.05 0.64 -3.90
CA TYR A 37 -2.47 0.06 -2.62
C TYR A 37 -3.79 -0.73 -2.69
N GLY A 38 -4.33 -1.00 -3.88
CA GLY A 38 -5.57 -1.75 -4.08
C GLY A 38 -6.82 -1.05 -3.53
N ARG A 39 -6.79 0.28 -3.40
CA ARG A 39 -7.91 1.12 -2.94
C ARG A 39 -8.80 1.62 -4.06
N LEU A 40 -8.33 1.51 -5.30
CA LEU A 40 -9.09 1.76 -6.51
C LEU A 40 -8.88 0.60 -7.51
N PRO A 41 -9.82 0.38 -8.44
CA PRO A 41 -9.67 -0.61 -9.51
C PRO A 41 -8.33 -0.46 -10.25
N ARG A 42 -7.68 -1.60 -10.43
CA ARG A 42 -6.41 -1.75 -11.16
C ARG A 42 -6.66 -2.29 -12.57
N GLY A 43 -5.76 -1.99 -13.50
CA GLY A 43 -5.80 -2.48 -14.87
C GLY A 43 -6.80 -1.75 -15.77
N ARG A 44 -6.41 -1.58 -17.04
CA ARG A 44 -7.19 -0.90 -18.08
C ARG A 44 -8.56 -1.55 -18.29
N GLU A 45 -8.66 -2.86 -18.11
CA GLU A 45 -9.90 -3.64 -18.18
C GLU A 45 -10.96 -3.14 -17.19
N ASN A 46 -10.54 -2.59 -16.04
CA ASN A 46 -11.45 -2.10 -15.00
C ASN A 46 -11.77 -0.61 -15.12
N ARG A 47 -11.30 0.08 -16.17
CA ARG A 47 -11.53 1.54 -16.35
C ARG A 47 -13.01 1.91 -16.44
N GLY A 48 -13.84 1.01 -16.97
CA GLY A 48 -15.29 1.17 -17.09
C GLY A 48 -16.07 0.65 -15.90
N ARG A 49 -15.40 0.12 -14.87
CA ARG A 49 -16.08 -0.39 -13.68
C ARG A 49 -16.52 0.79 -12.82
N ALA A 50 -17.81 0.79 -12.46
CA ALA A 50 -18.34 1.75 -11.49
C ALA A 50 -17.69 1.53 -10.12
N LEU A 51 -17.27 2.62 -9.49
CA LEU A 51 -16.73 2.60 -8.14
C LEU A 51 -17.81 2.28 -7.11
N THR A 52 -17.43 1.46 -6.14
CA THR A 52 -18.18 1.21 -4.92
C THR A 52 -18.10 2.42 -3.97
N ASN A 53 -19.00 2.50 -2.99
CA ASN A 53 -18.92 3.56 -1.98
C ASN A 53 -17.63 3.48 -1.16
N GLU A 54 -17.10 2.27 -0.93
CA GLU A 54 -15.85 2.06 -0.19
C GLU A 54 -14.65 2.62 -0.96
N GLU A 55 -14.60 2.41 -2.28
CA GLU A 55 -13.55 2.95 -3.14
C GLU A 55 -13.62 4.49 -3.22
N ILE A 56 -14.83 5.05 -3.28
CA ILE A 56 -15.02 6.50 -3.23
C ILE A 56 -14.60 7.06 -1.87
N ALA A 57 -14.97 6.40 -0.77
CA ALA A 57 -14.53 6.77 0.57
C ALA A 57 -13.00 6.68 0.68
N ALA A 58 -12.37 5.65 0.14
CA ALA A 58 -10.92 5.52 0.14
C ALA A 58 -10.22 6.67 -0.62
N ALA A 59 -10.81 7.13 -1.74
CA ALA A 59 -10.31 8.30 -2.45
C ALA A 59 -10.39 9.59 -1.60
N LEU A 60 -11.50 9.79 -0.86
CA LEU A 60 -11.61 10.91 0.10
C LEU A 60 -10.55 10.84 1.19
N LEU A 61 -10.32 9.65 1.76
CA LEU A 61 -9.29 9.46 2.78
C LEU A 61 -7.87 9.73 2.24
N GLY A 62 -7.63 9.47 0.96
CA GLY A 62 -6.36 9.75 0.29
C GLY A 62 -6.04 11.23 0.13
N LEU A 63 -7.03 12.14 0.26
CA LEU A 63 -6.83 13.58 0.19
C LEU A 63 -6.09 14.14 1.43
N VAL A 64 -6.12 13.42 2.55
CA VAL A 64 -5.41 13.83 3.77
C VAL A 64 -3.89 13.78 3.62
N ALA A 65 -3.36 12.88 2.78
CA ALA A 65 -1.91 12.76 2.60
C ALA A 65 -1.32 14.09 2.10
N ALA A 66 -0.24 14.55 2.73
CA ALA A 66 0.42 15.78 2.30
C ALA A 66 1.01 15.57 0.89
N HIS A 67 1.71 14.46 0.70
CA HIS A 67 2.26 14.07 -0.60
C HIS A 67 1.29 13.18 -1.39
N PRO A 68 1.00 13.50 -2.67
CA PRO A 68 0.05 12.75 -3.48
C PRO A 68 0.46 11.29 -3.67
N GLY A 69 1.77 11.01 -3.77
CA GLY A 69 2.30 9.64 -3.87
C GLY A 69 2.03 8.76 -2.64
N TRP A 70 1.69 9.34 -1.48
CA TRP A 70 1.42 8.61 -0.24
C TRP A 70 -0.07 8.41 0.02
N ALA A 71 -0.94 8.91 -0.85
CA ALA A 71 -2.40 8.83 -0.69
C ALA A 71 -2.90 7.40 -0.43
N GLY A 72 -2.39 6.40 -1.16
CA GLY A 72 -2.76 5.00 -0.97
C GLY A 72 -2.35 4.42 0.38
N HIS A 73 -1.17 4.81 0.89
CA HIS A 73 -0.69 4.39 2.21
C HIS A 73 -1.54 5.02 3.32
N VAL A 74 -1.71 6.34 3.29
CA VAL A 74 -2.46 7.08 4.31
C VAL A 74 -3.93 6.67 4.32
N ALA A 75 -4.57 6.53 3.15
CA ALA A 75 -5.92 6.01 3.04
C ALA A 75 -6.03 4.60 3.64
N THR A 76 -5.01 3.75 3.47
CA THR A 76 -4.99 2.40 4.03
C THR A 76 -4.96 2.39 5.56
N VAL A 77 -4.19 3.30 6.16
CA VAL A 77 -4.10 3.45 7.61
C VAL A 77 -5.40 4.02 8.17
N ILE A 78 -5.89 5.12 7.61
CA ILE A 78 -7.07 5.84 8.10
C ILE A 78 -8.37 5.05 7.86
N ALA A 79 -8.44 4.25 6.80
CA ALA A 79 -9.58 3.39 6.49
C ALA A 79 -9.94 2.41 7.62
N ARG A 80 -8.93 1.98 8.39
CA ARG A 80 -9.05 0.96 9.43
C ARG A 80 -9.33 1.53 10.81
N LEU A 81 -9.38 2.86 10.97
CA LEU A 81 -9.70 3.46 12.26
C LEU A 81 -11.07 2.98 12.73
N LYS A 82 -11.15 2.65 14.02
CA LYS A 82 -12.32 2.10 14.71
C LYS A 82 -12.92 3.16 15.63
N PRO A 83 -14.26 3.15 15.81
CA PRO A 83 -14.92 4.09 16.69
C PRO A 83 -14.48 3.88 18.15
N VAL A 84 -14.18 4.99 18.82
CA VAL A 84 -13.98 5.03 20.27
C VAL A 84 -15.30 4.65 20.95
N GLY A 85 -15.24 3.89 22.05
CA GLY A 85 -16.44 3.34 22.68
C GLY A 85 -16.90 2.00 22.08
N GLY A 86 -16.24 1.50 21.03
CA GLY A 86 -16.59 0.25 20.37
C GLY A 86 -17.78 0.36 19.41
N LYS A 87 -18.31 -0.80 18.97
CA LYS A 87 -19.34 -0.87 17.90
C LYS A 87 -20.71 -0.32 18.31
N THR A 88 -21.02 -0.30 19.60
CA THR A 88 -22.31 0.17 20.13
C THR A 88 -22.51 1.68 19.91
N ASN A 89 -21.41 2.44 19.90
CA ASN A 89 -21.41 3.89 19.66
C ASN A 89 -21.06 4.26 18.21
N ALA A 90 -20.96 3.27 17.32
CA ALA A 90 -20.55 3.48 15.95
C ALA A 90 -21.59 4.28 15.15
N PHE A 91 -21.12 5.28 14.42
CA PHE A 91 -21.95 6.07 13.52
C PHE A 91 -22.53 5.17 12.42
N GLY A 92 -23.86 4.96 12.45
CA GLY A 92 -24.54 4.01 11.56
C GLY A 92 -24.19 2.53 11.82
N GLY A 93 -23.68 2.17 13.00
CA GLY A 93 -23.22 0.81 13.32
C GLY A 93 -21.91 0.42 12.62
N ALA A 94 -21.23 1.37 11.99
CA ALA A 94 -20.06 1.10 11.15
C ALA A 94 -18.82 0.67 11.96
N PRO A 95 -18.20 -0.49 11.67
CA PRO A 95 -17.06 -0.98 12.43
C PRO A 95 -15.76 -0.23 12.16
N THR A 96 -15.70 0.55 11.08
CA THR A 96 -14.52 1.31 10.65
C THR A 96 -14.93 2.66 10.07
N LEU A 97 -13.97 3.58 9.96
CA LEU A 97 -14.19 4.87 9.31
C LEU A 97 -14.60 4.73 7.84
N THR A 98 -14.00 3.81 7.07
CA THR A 98 -14.44 3.57 5.68
C THR A 98 -15.89 3.11 5.61
N ALA A 99 -16.32 2.23 6.51
CA ALA A 99 -17.72 1.79 6.56
C ALA A 99 -18.64 2.97 6.95
N ALA A 100 -18.22 3.82 7.89
CA ALA A 100 -18.99 4.99 8.29
C ALA A 100 -19.17 5.94 7.11
N LEU A 101 -18.10 6.32 6.42
CA LEU A 101 -18.17 7.19 5.24
C LEU A 101 -18.96 6.56 4.09
N SER A 102 -18.84 5.26 3.88
CA SER A 102 -19.64 4.55 2.86
C SER A 102 -21.13 4.61 3.18
N TYR A 103 -21.48 4.54 4.47
CA TYR A 103 -22.84 4.67 4.96
C TYR A 103 -23.38 6.10 4.77
N VAL A 104 -22.55 7.13 5.00
CA VAL A 104 -22.85 8.55 4.69
C VAL A 104 -23.18 8.77 3.22
N LEU A 105 -22.36 8.19 2.34
CA LEU A 105 -22.56 8.33 0.90
C LEU A 105 -23.85 7.64 0.43
N ALA A 106 -24.24 6.54 1.07
CA ALA A 106 -25.45 5.78 0.73
C ALA A 106 -26.75 6.38 1.29
N HIS A 107 -26.75 6.90 2.51
CA HIS A 107 -27.98 7.21 3.23
C HIS A 107 -28.18 8.72 3.39
N LYS A 108 -29.23 9.25 2.75
CA LYS A 108 -29.56 10.68 2.80
C LYS A 108 -29.81 11.16 4.23
N THR A 109 -30.57 10.43 5.04
CA THR A 109 -30.88 10.79 6.44
C THR A 109 -29.62 10.96 7.29
N THR A 110 -28.66 10.05 7.13
CA THR A 110 -27.37 10.12 7.84
C THR A 110 -26.50 11.24 7.31
N ARG A 111 -26.51 11.48 6.00
CA ARG A 111 -25.80 12.61 5.42
C ARG A 111 -26.36 13.95 5.88
N ASP A 112 -27.68 14.06 6.02
CA ASP A 112 -28.35 15.27 6.49
C ASP A 112 -28.03 15.58 7.96
N SER A 113 -27.67 14.55 8.75
CA SER A 113 -27.28 14.71 10.14
C SER A 113 -25.81 15.12 10.31
N ILE A 114 -24.98 15.07 9.28
CA ILE A 114 -23.54 15.38 9.40
C ILE A 114 -23.31 16.88 9.38
N ILE A 115 -22.46 17.33 10.29
CA ILE A 115 -21.94 18.69 10.30
C ILE A 115 -20.58 18.70 9.59
N ALA A 116 -19.64 17.88 10.06
CA ALA A 116 -18.29 17.79 9.51
C ALA A 116 -17.62 16.45 9.83
N VAL A 117 -16.70 16.05 8.96
CA VAL A 117 -15.73 14.96 9.18
C VAL A 117 -14.35 15.59 9.18
N ARG A 118 -13.68 15.58 10.33
CA ARG A 118 -12.28 16.00 10.47
C ARG A 118 -11.40 14.76 10.40
N LEU A 119 -10.38 14.80 9.57
CA LEU A 119 -9.35 13.79 9.45
C LEU A 119 -8.01 14.42 9.77
N SER A 120 -7.19 13.73 10.55
CA SER A 120 -5.83 14.13 10.87
C SER A 120 -4.88 13.00 10.52
N ALA A 121 -3.78 13.34 9.86
CA ALA A 121 -2.64 12.44 9.67
C ALA A 121 -1.34 13.11 10.09
N ALA A 122 -0.53 12.35 10.81
CA ALA A 122 0.87 12.67 11.05
C ALA A 122 1.74 11.63 10.33
N GLU A 123 2.65 12.12 9.51
CA GLU A 123 3.61 11.33 8.75
C GLU A 123 4.99 11.48 9.42
N ALA A 124 5.55 10.39 9.93
CA ALA A 124 6.88 10.36 10.54
C ALA A 124 7.69 9.19 9.95
N GLY A 125 8.49 9.48 8.91
CA GLY A 125 9.22 8.44 8.17
C GLY A 125 8.25 7.47 7.49
N THR A 126 8.36 6.17 7.80
CA THR A 126 7.45 5.13 7.29
C THR A 126 6.23 4.89 8.17
N ASN A 127 6.06 5.65 9.25
CA ASN A 127 4.93 5.52 10.16
C ASN A 127 3.92 6.64 9.89
N SER A 128 2.68 6.25 9.62
CA SER A 128 1.55 7.16 9.61
C SER A 128 0.64 6.91 10.82
N HIS A 129 0.30 7.99 11.51
CA HIS A 129 -0.70 7.99 12.57
C HIS A 129 -1.92 8.76 12.07
N GLY A 130 -3.11 8.24 12.36
CA GLY A 130 -4.37 8.83 11.93
C GLY A 130 -5.36 8.95 13.08
N LEU A 131 -6.11 10.05 13.08
CA LEU A 131 -7.29 10.27 13.92
C LEU A 131 -8.40 10.78 13.00
N ALA A 132 -9.63 10.37 13.23
CA ALA A 132 -10.78 10.96 12.56
C ALA A 132 -11.88 11.30 13.56
N VAL A 133 -12.63 12.35 13.30
CA VAL A 133 -13.78 12.77 14.11
C VAL A 133 -14.95 13.05 13.18
N ILE A 134 -16.07 12.39 13.41
CA ILE A 134 -17.34 12.72 12.77
C ILE A 134 -18.15 13.56 13.76
N THR A 135 -18.44 14.79 13.38
CA THR A 135 -19.37 15.67 14.09
C THR A 135 -20.73 15.61 13.40
N TYR A 136 -21.78 15.33 14.17
CA TYR A 136 -23.13 15.18 13.65
C TYR A 136 -24.17 15.72 14.64
N GLU A 137 -25.37 15.97 14.15
CA GLU A 137 -26.53 16.36 14.93
C GLU A 137 -27.47 15.17 15.06
N ARG A 138 -27.99 14.92 16.26
CA ARG A 138 -29.03 13.93 16.51
C ARG A 138 -29.91 14.45 17.65
N ASP A 139 -31.22 14.42 17.43
CA ASP A 139 -32.23 14.88 18.39
C ASP A 139 -32.00 16.34 18.84
N GLY A 140 -31.57 17.21 17.91
CA GLY A 140 -31.28 18.63 18.17
C GLY A 140 -30.00 18.88 18.98
N ALA A 141 -29.25 17.84 19.31
CA ALA A 141 -27.98 17.93 20.02
C ALA A 141 -26.80 17.61 19.10
N ARG A 142 -25.69 18.32 19.29
CA ARG A 142 -24.43 18.08 18.58
C ARG A 142 -23.63 16.98 19.29
N HIS A 143 -23.22 15.98 18.52
CA HIS A 143 -22.43 14.84 18.96
C HIS A 143 -21.11 14.78 18.20
N GLN A 144 -20.11 14.14 18.81
CA GLN A 144 -18.83 13.83 18.19
C GLN A 144 -18.52 12.36 18.37
N LEU A 145 -18.05 11.71 17.31
CA LEU A 145 -17.52 10.35 17.37
C LEU A 145 -16.10 10.33 16.83
N SER A 146 -15.16 10.00 17.71
CA SER A 146 -13.75 9.84 17.38
C SER A 146 -13.46 8.42 16.89
N PHE A 147 -12.52 8.30 15.96
CA PHE A 147 -12.03 7.05 15.41
C PHE A 147 -10.51 6.99 15.62
N VAL A 148 -10.07 5.91 16.25
CA VAL A 148 -8.67 5.66 16.60
C VAL A 148 -8.18 4.36 15.97
N ARG A 149 -6.86 4.12 16.00
CA ARG A 149 -6.32 2.88 15.45
C ARG A 149 -6.75 1.67 16.28
N ASP A 150 -6.74 0.50 15.66
CA ASP A 150 -7.18 -0.73 16.31
C ASP A 150 -6.24 -1.21 17.42
N GLU A 151 -5.01 -0.71 17.46
CA GLU A 151 -4.06 -0.98 18.54
C GLU A 151 -4.40 -0.22 19.84
N ALA A 152 -5.28 0.80 19.79
CA ALA A 152 -5.69 1.58 20.96
C ALA A 152 -6.80 0.88 21.77
N VAL A 153 -6.54 -0.36 22.21
CA VAL A 153 -7.54 -1.29 22.79
C VAL A 153 -8.33 -0.70 23.97
N SER A 154 -7.71 0.15 24.79
CA SER A 154 -8.38 0.82 25.91
C SER A 154 -9.46 1.80 25.44
N LEU A 155 -9.25 2.49 24.32
CA LEU A 155 -10.19 3.45 23.75
C LEU A 155 -11.32 2.77 22.97
N LEU A 156 -11.20 1.47 22.69
CA LEU A 156 -12.23 0.68 22.02
C LEU A 156 -13.22 0.04 23.00
N GLN A 157 -13.02 0.21 24.30
CA GLN A 157 -13.95 -0.25 25.32
C GLN A 157 -15.18 0.66 25.39
N PRO A 158 -16.35 0.15 25.80
CA PRO A 158 -17.53 0.98 26.07
C PRO A 158 -17.19 2.14 27.02
N ASP A 159 -17.89 3.26 26.85
CA ASP A 159 -17.77 4.49 27.66
C ASP A 159 -16.39 5.17 27.64
N ALA A 160 -15.45 4.66 26.84
CA ALA A 160 -14.20 5.36 26.57
C ALA A 160 -14.50 6.68 25.87
N SER A 161 -13.75 7.72 26.25
CA SER A 161 -13.72 9.00 25.58
C SER A 161 -12.29 9.37 25.24
N VAL A 162 -12.12 10.15 24.19
CA VAL A 162 -10.83 10.72 23.82
C VAL A 162 -11.02 12.19 23.54
N ASP A 163 -10.15 13.01 24.11
CA ASP A 163 -10.04 14.39 23.67
C ASP A 163 -9.32 14.41 22.31
N ALA A 164 -10.09 14.65 21.26
CA ALA A 164 -9.58 14.68 19.89
C ALA A 164 -8.71 15.91 19.61
N GLU A 165 -8.70 16.90 20.51
CA GLU A 165 -7.79 18.06 20.42
C GLU A 165 -6.39 17.72 20.95
N PHE A 166 -6.25 16.64 21.71
CA PHE A 166 -4.95 16.18 22.19
C PHE A 166 -4.16 15.54 21.04
N ARG A 167 -3.21 16.30 20.49
CA ARG A 167 -2.43 15.88 19.32
C ARG A 167 -1.35 14.87 19.72
N ASN A 168 -1.24 13.80 18.93
CA ASN A 168 -0.20 12.78 19.10
C ASN A 168 1.15 13.16 18.47
N ALA A 169 1.20 14.27 17.72
CA ALA A 169 2.40 14.70 17.01
C ALA A 169 2.57 16.23 17.08
N PRO A 170 3.82 16.75 17.10
CA PRO A 170 4.10 18.18 17.10
C PRO A 170 3.67 18.87 15.79
N VAL A 171 3.58 18.12 14.69
CA VAL A 171 3.07 18.56 13.38
C VAL A 171 2.11 17.51 12.85
N SER A 172 0.92 17.93 12.43
CA SER A 172 -0.07 17.08 11.78
C SER A 172 -0.81 17.87 10.70
N ARG A 173 -1.17 17.19 9.61
CA ARG A 173 -2.06 17.75 8.60
C ARG A 173 -3.49 17.40 8.95
N GLU A 174 -4.37 18.38 8.90
CA GLU A 174 -5.80 18.20 9.12
C GLU A 174 -6.59 18.54 7.85
N LEU A 175 -7.67 17.80 7.62
CA LEU A 175 -8.62 18.03 6.55
C LEU A 175 -10.04 17.93 7.10
N VAL A 176 -10.88 18.90 6.78
CA VAL A 176 -12.27 18.93 7.22
C VAL A 176 -13.20 18.86 6.01
N PHE A 177 -13.99 17.79 5.94
CA PHE A 177 -15.07 17.64 4.97
C PHE A 177 -16.38 18.06 5.61
N ASN A 178 -17.04 19.07 5.06
CA ASN A 178 -18.35 19.52 5.52
C ASN A 178 -19.50 18.76 4.83
N ARG A 179 -20.72 18.95 5.34
CA ARG A 179 -21.95 18.40 4.75
C ARG A 179 -22.08 18.65 3.25
N ARG A 180 -21.78 19.88 2.79
CA ARG A 180 -21.94 20.29 1.39
C ARG A 180 -21.11 19.40 0.44
N LEU A 181 -19.89 19.03 0.83
CA LEU A 181 -19.07 18.11 0.05
C LEU A 181 -19.76 16.75 -0.11
N PHE A 182 -20.26 16.16 0.98
CA PHE A 182 -20.95 14.87 0.93
C PHE A 182 -22.24 14.93 0.11
N GLU A 183 -22.99 16.02 0.17
CA GLU A 183 -24.19 16.22 -0.64
C GLU A 183 -23.90 16.37 -2.12
N GLN A 184 -22.86 17.13 -2.48
CA GLN A 184 -22.44 17.27 -3.88
C GLN A 184 -21.93 15.94 -4.42
N LEU A 185 -21.12 15.22 -3.64
CA LEU A 185 -20.59 13.92 -4.01
C LEU A 185 -21.71 12.88 -4.16
N ALA A 186 -22.62 12.77 -3.19
CA ALA A 186 -23.74 11.83 -3.26
C ALA A 186 -24.63 12.09 -4.49
N ARG A 187 -24.98 13.35 -4.77
CA ARG A 187 -25.74 13.72 -5.98
C ARG A 187 -25.02 13.31 -7.26
N ARG A 188 -23.71 13.55 -7.35
CA ARG A 188 -22.91 13.15 -8.52
C ARG A 188 -22.81 11.63 -8.65
N ILE A 189 -22.73 10.90 -7.54
CA ILE A 189 -22.74 9.43 -7.53
C ILE A 189 -24.08 8.90 -8.03
N GLU A 190 -25.18 9.39 -7.49
CA GLU A 190 -26.55 9.03 -7.89
C GLU A 190 -26.74 9.29 -9.40
N ASN A 191 -26.40 10.49 -9.87
CA ASN A 191 -26.49 10.84 -11.28
C ASN A 191 -25.63 9.93 -12.17
N ALA A 192 -24.38 9.67 -11.80
CA ALA A 192 -23.47 8.82 -12.57
C ALA A 192 -23.83 7.32 -12.49
N ARG A 193 -24.72 6.91 -11.57
CA ARG A 193 -25.28 5.55 -11.51
C ARG A 193 -26.55 5.45 -12.34
N ALA A 194 -27.41 6.47 -12.31
CA ALA A 194 -28.62 6.55 -13.12
C ALA A 194 -28.31 6.73 -14.62
N TYR A 195 -27.25 7.48 -14.93
CA TYR A 195 -26.83 7.78 -16.30
C TYR A 195 -25.34 7.45 -16.50
N PRO A 196 -24.99 6.17 -16.69
CA PRO A 196 -23.61 5.75 -16.91
C PRO A 196 -23.05 6.39 -18.19
N SER A 197 -21.97 7.15 -18.05
CA SER A 197 -21.21 7.67 -19.19
C SER A 197 -20.03 6.75 -19.52
N PRO A 198 -19.55 6.74 -20.78
CA PRO A 198 -18.34 6.00 -21.12
C PRO A 198 -17.12 6.50 -20.31
N PRO A 199 -16.07 5.68 -20.16
CA PRO A 199 -14.81 6.09 -19.56
C PRO A 199 -14.26 7.35 -20.23
N ILE A 200 -13.71 8.26 -19.43
CA ILE A 200 -13.07 9.49 -19.91
C ILE A 200 -11.60 9.17 -20.22
N GLY A 201 -11.13 9.60 -21.41
CA GLY A 201 -9.75 9.44 -21.84
C GLY A 201 -9.45 8.10 -22.53
N ASP A 202 -8.19 7.93 -22.94
CA ASP A 202 -7.70 6.74 -23.66
C ASP A 202 -7.26 5.60 -22.72
N GLY A 203 -7.17 5.85 -21.42
CA GLY A 203 -6.68 4.90 -20.42
C GLY A 203 -5.17 4.94 -20.20
N ALA A 204 -4.48 5.99 -20.65
CA ALA A 204 -3.04 6.15 -20.47
C ALA A 204 -2.59 6.10 -19.00
N GLU A 205 -3.48 6.40 -18.04
CA GLU A 205 -3.21 6.28 -16.62
C GLU A 205 -2.91 4.84 -16.16
N TYR A 206 -3.23 3.82 -16.96
CA TYR A 206 -2.91 2.42 -16.68
C TYR A 206 -1.63 1.94 -17.36
N ASN A 207 -0.99 2.75 -18.22
CA ASN A 207 0.18 2.34 -19.00
C ASN A 207 1.34 1.84 -18.11
N LYS A 208 1.56 2.47 -16.95
CA LYS A 208 2.61 2.04 -16.00
C LYS A 208 2.30 0.66 -15.42
N GLU A 209 1.05 0.41 -15.06
CA GLU A 209 0.63 -0.89 -14.54
C GLU A 209 0.71 -1.97 -15.63
N ASP A 210 0.27 -1.67 -16.84
CA ASP A 210 0.37 -2.57 -17.99
C ASP A 210 1.83 -2.93 -18.29
N ALA A 211 2.73 -1.94 -18.24
CA ALA A 211 4.18 -2.15 -18.39
C ALA A 211 4.76 -2.96 -17.23
N GLU A 212 4.35 -2.72 -15.98
CA GLU A 212 4.80 -3.49 -14.82
C GLU A 212 4.31 -4.95 -14.91
N ARG A 213 3.06 -5.15 -15.33
CA ARG A 213 2.46 -6.47 -15.54
C ARG A 213 3.19 -7.23 -16.64
N ALA A 214 3.46 -6.59 -17.78
CA ALA A 214 4.25 -7.16 -18.88
C ALA A 214 5.68 -7.51 -18.43
N ARG A 215 6.32 -6.62 -17.66
CA ARG A 215 7.63 -6.86 -17.04
C ARG A 215 7.61 -8.08 -16.12
N ARG A 216 6.62 -8.18 -15.22
CA ARG A 216 6.46 -9.33 -14.31
C ARG A 216 6.26 -10.65 -15.07
N LEU A 217 5.42 -10.64 -16.10
CA LEU A 217 5.20 -11.79 -16.99
C LEU A 217 6.50 -12.23 -17.68
N ARG A 218 7.27 -11.28 -18.24
CA ARG A 218 8.59 -11.56 -18.84
C ARG A 218 9.56 -12.19 -17.85
N LEU A 219 9.49 -11.79 -16.59
CA LEU A 219 10.35 -12.30 -15.51
C LEU A 219 9.82 -13.58 -14.87
N GLY A 220 8.73 -14.17 -15.39
CA GLY A 220 8.13 -15.39 -14.85
C GLY A 220 7.48 -15.23 -13.48
N ALA A 221 7.25 -13.98 -13.03
CA ALA A 221 6.63 -13.70 -11.75
C ALA A 221 5.12 -14.00 -11.79
N THR A 222 4.64 -14.70 -10.77
CA THR A 222 3.23 -15.04 -10.54
C THR A 222 2.62 -14.14 -9.47
N PRO A 223 1.27 -14.08 -9.33
CA PRO A 223 0.64 -13.37 -8.22
C PRO A 223 1.06 -13.86 -6.83
N SER A 224 1.52 -15.11 -6.73
CA SER A 224 2.05 -15.70 -5.51
C SER A 224 3.55 -15.47 -5.29
N SER A 225 4.27 -14.85 -6.23
CA SER A 225 5.72 -14.72 -6.13
C SER A 225 6.15 -13.79 -5.00
N HIS A 226 7.05 -14.26 -4.14
CA HIS A 226 7.68 -13.48 -3.08
C HIS A 226 9.19 -13.46 -3.31
N PHE A 227 9.75 -12.27 -3.53
CA PHE A 227 11.16 -12.14 -3.88
C PHE A 227 12.02 -11.82 -2.66
N LEU A 228 13.10 -12.59 -2.48
CA LEU A 228 14.22 -12.24 -1.62
C LEU A 228 15.28 -11.52 -2.46
N ASN A 229 15.62 -10.29 -2.08
CA ASN A 229 16.58 -9.47 -2.81
C ASN A 229 17.96 -9.56 -2.17
N ILE A 230 18.97 -9.92 -2.96
CA ILE A 230 20.36 -10.06 -2.53
C ILE A 230 21.21 -9.12 -3.40
N GLY A 231 21.82 -8.09 -2.79
CA GLY A 231 22.75 -7.21 -3.50
C GLY A 231 24.03 -7.96 -3.89
N VAL A 232 24.58 -7.66 -5.07
CA VAL A 232 25.81 -8.30 -5.58
C VAL A 232 26.85 -7.25 -5.95
N ASP A 233 28.11 -7.51 -5.63
CA ASP A 233 29.23 -6.61 -5.92
C ASP A 233 29.77 -6.80 -7.35
N ASN A 234 30.40 -5.76 -7.90
CA ASN A 234 30.80 -5.52 -9.29
C ASN A 234 31.86 -6.48 -9.89
N GLN A 235 32.15 -7.61 -9.25
CA GLN A 235 33.23 -8.51 -9.69
C GLN A 235 32.80 -9.56 -10.74
N VAL A 236 31.53 -9.56 -11.14
CA VAL A 236 30.96 -10.54 -12.08
C VAL A 236 30.28 -9.83 -13.25
N THR A 237 30.38 -10.40 -14.45
CA THR A 237 29.64 -9.95 -15.63
C THR A 237 28.14 -9.96 -15.34
N TRP A 238 27.50 -8.79 -15.46
CA TRP A 238 26.08 -8.61 -15.16
C TRP A 238 25.29 -8.25 -16.42
N PRO A 239 24.05 -8.73 -16.59
CA PRO A 239 23.24 -8.36 -17.75
C PRO A 239 22.93 -6.86 -17.75
N ARG A 240 22.80 -6.28 -18.95
CA ARG A 240 22.45 -4.86 -19.14
C ARG A 240 20.98 -4.57 -18.89
N GLU A 241 20.15 -5.59 -19.06
CA GLU A 241 18.71 -5.55 -18.83
C GLU A 241 18.33 -6.60 -17.79
N GLU A 242 17.11 -6.49 -17.26
CA GLU A 242 16.57 -7.48 -16.33
C GLU A 242 16.44 -8.83 -17.03
N ALA A 243 17.03 -9.86 -16.44
CA ALA A 243 17.08 -11.19 -17.03
C ALA A 243 16.56 -12.23 -16.04
N LEU A 244 15.68 -13.11 -16.51
CA LEU A 244 15.37 -14.37 -15.84
C LEU A 244 16.43 -15.39 -16.26
N ILE A 245 17.19 -15.90 -15.30
CA ILE A 245 18.14 -16.98 -15.51
C ILE A 245 17.69 -18.21 -14.73
N GLU A 246 17.95 -19.38 -15.31
CA GLU A 246 17.78 -20.66 -14.64
C GLU A 246 19.16 -21.23 -14.38
N PHE A 247 19.43 -21.59 -13.14
CA PHE A 247 20.67 -22.26 -12.74
C PHE A 247 20.31 -23.48 -11.92
N ASP A 248 20.69 -24.65 -12.43
CA ASP A 248 20.17 -25.94 -11.99
C ASP A 248 18.63 -25.93 -11.97
N ARG A 249 18.00 -26.19 -10.83
CA ARG A 249 16.53 -26.18 -10.67
C ARG A 249 15.97 -24.83 -10.22
N TYR A 250 16.81 -23.82 -10.02
CA TYR A 250 16.41 -22.56 -9.42
C TYR A 250 16.33 -21.44 -10.46
N LYS A 251 15.27 -20.64 -10.33
CA LYS A 251 15.02 -19.46 -11.15
C LYS A 251 15.40 -18.21 -10.39
N PHE A 252 16.25 -17.41 -11.01
CA PHE A 252 16.76 -16.15 -10.47
C PHE A 252 16.44 -15.01 -11.41
N VAL A 253 16.00 -13.89 -10.85
CA VAL A 253 15.83 -12.64 -11.60
C VAL A 253 17.05 -11.76 -11.31
N LEU A 254 17.85 -11.50 -12.33
CA LEU A 254 18.99 -10.58 -12.25
C LEU A 254 18.52 -9.16 -12.54
N MET A 255 18.72 -8.27 -11.58
CA MET A 255 18.39 -6.86 -11.68
C MET A 255 19.66 -6.07 -12.00
N PRO A 256 19.73 -5.36 -13.14
CA PRO A 256 20.88 -4.52 -13.47
C PRO A 256 20.95 -3.31 -12.55
N LYS A 257 22.13 -2.69 -12.48
CA LYS A 257 22.29 -1.40 -11.81
C LYS A 257 21.45 -0.34 -12.54
N THR A 258 20.62 0.38 -11.79
CA THR A 258 19.89 1.56 -12.27
C THR A 258 20.37 2.81 -11.55
N LYS A 259 19.82 3.97 -11.87
CA LYS A 259 20.11 5.22 -11.15
C LYS A 259 19.70 5.12 -9.66
N ASP A 260 18.64 4.38 -9.39
CA ASP A 260 18.00 4.33 -8.07
C ASP A 260 18.33 3.04 -7.29
N HIS A 261 18.83 2.01 -7.96
CA HIS A 261 19.06 0.69 -7.37
C HIS A 261 20.42 0.08 -7.76
N VAL A 262 21.07 -0.57 -6.79
CA VAL A 262 22.24 -1.42 -7.05
C VAL A 262 21.81 -2.73 -7.69
N GLN A 263 22.73 -3.34 -8.44
CA GLN A 263 22.50 -4.66 -9.02
C GLN A 263 22.21 -5.71 -7.94
N SER A 264 21.28 -6.61 -8.23
CA SER A 264 20.80 -7.58 -7.24
C SER A 264 20.22 -8.83 -7.87
N ILE A 265 20.24 -9.92 -7.12
CA ILE A 265 19.56 -11.17 -7.45
C ILE A 265 18.27 -11.20 -6.67
N HIS A 266 17.17 -11.40 -7.38
CA HIS A 266 15.85 -11.61 -6.82
C HIS A 266 15.53 -13.10 -6.92
N VAL A 267 15.33 -13.73 -5.77
CA VAL A 267 14.98 -15.16 -5.67
C VAL A 267 13.50 -15.27 -5.37
N ASP A 268 12.72 -15.83 -6.29
CA ASP A 268 11.31 -16.13 -6.03
C ASP A 268 11.20 -17.34 -5.08
N LEU A 269 10.76 -17.10 -3.85
CA LEU A 269 10.69 -18.12 -2.81
C LEU A 269 9.62 -19.17 -3.11
N ASP A 270 8.54 -18.83 -3.79
CA ASP A 270 7.45 -19.76 -4.05
C ASP A 270 7.70 -20.58 -5.31
N ALA A 271 8.15 -19.93 -6.39
CA ALA A 271 8.52 -20.65 -7.62
C ALA A 271 9.68 -21.64 -7.40
N ASN A 272 10.62 -21.30 -6.51
CA ASN A 272 11.73 -22.17 -6.15
C ASN A 272 11.41 -23.17 -5.01
N ARG A 273 10.15 -23.20 -4.52
CA ARG A 273 9.70 -24.06 -3.41
C ARG A 273 10.52 -23.88 -2.13
N LEU A 274 10.99 -22.67 -1.87
CA LEU A 274 11.80 -22.26 -0.71
C LEU A 274 10.94 -21.72 0.45
N ALA A 275 9.67 -22.11 0.53
CA ALA A 275 8.68 -21.58 1.47
C ALA A 275 9.10 -21.64 2.95
N CYS A 276 10.04 -22.51 3.35
CA CYS A 276 10.53 -22.58 4.74
C CYS A 276 11.35 -21.35 5.18
N LEU A 277 11.81 -20.52 4.23
CA LEU A 277 12.53 -19.27 4.53
C LEU A 277 11.58 -18.09 4.84
N ARG A 278 10.26 -18.24 4.66
CA ARG A 278 9.25 -17.21 4.98
C ARG A 278 9.24 -16.78 6.46
N SER A 279 9.82 -17.57 7.37
CA SER A 279 9.77 -17.38 8.81
C SER A 279 11.02 -16.71 9.44
N ARG A 280 11.90 -16.10 8.64
CA ARG A 280 12.96 -15.24 9.18
C ARG A 280 12.79 -13.79 8.74
N PRO A 281 12.36 -12.88 9.64
CA PRO A 281 12.67 -11.47 9.45
C PRO A 281 14.20 -11.32 9.49
N SER A 282 14.71 -10.40 8.67
CA SER A 282 16.10 -9.95 8.58
C SER A 282 16.86 -10.03 9.91
N ILE A 283 18.00 -10.72 9.91
CA ILE A 283 18.90 -10.88 11.05
C ILE A 283 19.44 -9.52 11.47
N ALA A 284 19.02 -9.06 12.65
CA ALA A 284 19.87 -8.34 13.60
C ALA A 284 19.51 -8.77 15.03
N ARG A 285 20.55 -9.22 15.75
CA ARG A 285 20.64 -9.58 17.18
C ARG A 285 20.31 -11.02 17.61
N SER A 286 21.27 -11.51 18.39
CA SER A 286 21.42 -12.82 19.01
C SER A 286 20.41 -13.06 20.14
N GLY A 287 20.10 -14.35 20.40
CA GLY A 287 19.36 -14.75 21.60
C GLY A 287 18.66 -16.11 21.51
N HIS A 288 19.43 -17.18 21.72
CA HIS A 288 19.07 -18.45 22.38
C HIS A 288 17.67 -19.14 22.23
N ARG A 289 17.76 -20.41 21.78
CA ARG A 289 16.92 -21.62 22.06
C ARG A 289 15.52 -21.75 21.44
N ARG A 290 15.35 -22.75 20.56
CA ARG A 290 14.93 -24.13 20.89
C ARG A 290 15.16 -25.05 19.68
N ALA A 291 15.85 -26.16 19.92
CA ALA A 291 15.94 -27.29 18.99
C ALA A 291 14.61 -28.03 18.93
N ASP A 292 14.32 -28.66 17.79
CA ASP A 292 13.30 -29.72 17.55
C ASP A 292 12.41 -29.52 16.31
N ARG A 293 12.73 -28.55 15.42
CA ARG A 293 12.16 -28.49 14.06
C ARG A 293 13.21 -28.36 12.94
N VAL A 294 14.41 -28.91 13.13
CA VAL A 294 15.59 -28.57 12.31
C VAL A 294 15.98 -29.65 11.27
N ALA A 295 15.31 -30.80 11.23
CA ALA A 295 15.73 -31.91 10.36
C ALA A 295 15.60 -31.64 8.84
N PRO A 296 14.50 -31.09 8.29
CA PRO A 296 14.42 -30.84 6.85
C PRO A 296 15.17 -29.56 6.41
N CYS A 297 15.28 -28.54 7.27
CA CYS A 297 15.97 -27.28 6.95
C CYS A 297 17.50 -27.42 6.89
N ARG A 298 18.10 -28.38 7.61
CA ARG A 298 19.54 -28.64 7.50
C ARG A 298 19.97 -29.19 6.14
N ARG A 299 19.05 -29.79 5.37
CA ARG A 299 19.36 -30.33 4.04
C ARG A 299 19.44 -29.21 3.00
N VAL A 300 18.47 -28.29 2.96
CA VAL A 300 18.49 -27.15 2.02
C VAL A 300 19.63 -26.16 2.31
N SER A 301 19.94 -25.88 3.57
CA SER A 301 21.12 -25.07 3.93
C SER A 301 22.45 -25.81 3.74
N ARG A 302 22.47 -27.16 3.78
CA ARG A 302 23.67 -27.92 3.37
C ARG A 302 23.79 -27.98 1.86
N ASP A 303 22.72 -28.11 1.11
CA ASP A 303 22.80 -28.13 -0.36
C ASP A 303 23.22 -26.74 -0.88
N LEU A 304 22.77 -25.65 -0.25
CA LEU A 304 23.21 -24.28 -0.58
C LEU A 304 24.58 -23.86 -0.01
N ALA A 305 25.11 -24.57 1.00
CA ALA A 305 26.40 -24.24 1.64
C ALA A 305 27.51 -25.27 1.42
N SER A 306 27.17 -26.49 0.99
CA SER A 306 28.10 -27.59 0.69
C SER A 306 28.46 -27.63 -0.79
N ASP A 307 27.62 -27.08 -1.66
CA ASP A 307 28.06 -26.64 -2.97
C ASP A 307 28.62 -25.23 -2.81
N ARG A 308 29.94 -25.16 -2.76
CA ARG A 308 30.65 -23.91 -3.03
C ARG A 308 30.08 -23.35 -4.32
N LEU A 309 29.38 -22.22 -4.24
CA LEU A 309 29.17 -21.29 -5.36
C LEU A 309 30.55 -20.77 -5.82
N GLN A 310 31.36 -21.64 -6.41
CA GLN A 310 32.32 -21.27 -7.43
C GLN A 310 31.49 -21.17 -8.70
N PHE A 311 31.26 -19.95 -9.16
CA PHE A 311 30.76 -19.69 -10.49
C PHE A 311 31.78 -20.22 -11.50
N GLY A 312 31.63 -21.50 -11.88
CA GLY A 312 32.22 -22.07 -13.08
C GLY A 312 31.16 -22.05 -14.16
N ILE A 313 31.17 -21.02 -14.99
CA ILE A 313 30.42 -21.03 -16.24
C ILE A 313 31.22 -21.90 -17.20
N GLU A 314 30.68 -23.05 -17.60
CA GLU A 314 31.22 -23.85 -18.69
C GLU A 314 31.20 -23.04 -19.99
N GLU A 315 32.32 -23.11 -20.70
CA GLU A 315 32.69 -22.29 -21.83
C GLU A 315 31.70 -22.41 -23.00
N THR A 316 31.12 -21.28 -23.41
CA THR A 316 30.93 -21.02 -24.85
C THR A 316 31.60 -19.69 -25.18
N LYS A 317 32.78 -19.81 -25.79
CA LYS A 317 33.62 -18.76 -26.40
C LYS A 317 34.38 -17.84 -25.44
N GLY A 318 35.45 -18.42 -24.88
CA GLY A 318 36.80 -17.86 -24.83
C GLY A 318 37.02 -16.53 -24.10
N TYR A 319 37.26 -16.57 -22.79
CA TYR A 319 38.17 -15.67 -22.06
C TYR A 319 38.55 -16.34 -20.71
N GLN A 320 39.84 -16.54 -20.46
CA GLN A 320 40.38 -17.16 -19.22
C GLN A 320 40.74 -16.10 -18.16
N VAL A 321 40.50 -16.38 -16.87
CA VAL A 321 41.27 -15.80 -15.75
C VAL A 321 41.49 -16.83 -14.62
N ILE A 322 42.73 -16.88 -14.12
CA ILE A 322 43.26 -17.76 -13.05
C ILE A 322 43.17 -17.07 -11.68
N GLY A 323 42.75 -17.77 -10.62
CA GLY A 323 42.75 -17.24 -9.24
C GLY A 323 43.26 -18.25 -8.19
N LYS A 324 44.41 -17.94 -7.57
CA LYS A 324 45.14 -18.74 -6.56
C LYS A 324 44.46 -18.72 -5.17
N ARG A 325 44.58 -19.85 -4.43
CA ARG A 325 44.25 -20.00 -3.00
C ARG A 325 45.31 -19.36 -2.09
N ARG A 326 44.90 -18.78 -0.96
CA ARG A 326 45.65 -18.80 0.31
C ARG A 326 44.70 -18.92 1.51
N ASN A 327 44.97 -19.94 2.34
CA ASN A 327 44.39 -20.18 3.67
C ASN A 327 45.05 -19.26 4.70
N VAL A 328 44.27 -18.72 5.65
CA VAL A 328 44.67 -18.39 7.04
C VAL A 328 43.37 -18.47 7.89
N LEU A 329 43.15 -19.54 8.64
CA LEU A 329 43.46 -19.75 10.07
C LEU A 329 42.52 -18.97 11.02
N ALA A 330 41.69 -19.74 11.72
CA ALA A 330 40.85 -19.32 12.83
C ALA A 330 41.67 -19.21 14.12
N MET A 331 41.36 -18.23 14.96
CA MET A 331 41.61 -18.29 16.41
C MET A 331 40.61 -17.38 17.15
N CYS A 332 39.87 -18.01 18.06
CA CYS A 332 39.01 -17.52 19.15
C CYS A 332 37.86 -16.57 18.83
#